data_AF-A0A4V1PQI8-F1
#
_entry.id   AF-A0A4V1PQI8-F1
#
_cell.length_a   1.000
_cell.length_b   1.000
_cell.length_c   1.000
_cell.angle_alpha   90.00
_cell.angle_beta   90.00
_cell.angle_gamma   90.00
#
_symmetry.space_group_name_H-M   'P 1'
#
loop_
_entity.id
_entity.type
_entity.pdbx_description
1 polymer ?
#
loop_
_entity_poly.entity_id
_entity_poly.type
_entity_poly.pdbx_seq_one_letter_code
_entity_poly.pdbx_strand_id
1 'polypeptide(L)'
;MEQPFLKMPNLHRVINRAHADLVANGAAIAAETDLTPCGPVGWTNGQRGNLCVDLTVYRPRHGGGERYAVTRFFDGQYASVTCMLPEHAKRALFAESRAEFERIGALGSAPHAAGGSDSGNDDLESTSIALLSADVDLERRDVRPEAKQLPLL
;
A
#
# COMPACT_ATOMS: atom_id res chain seq x y z
N MET A 1 29.46 29.02 2.40
CA MET A 1 29.36 27.99 1.34
C MET A 1 27.92 27.96 0.87
N GLU A 2 27.61 28.49 -0.32
CA GLU A 2 26.30 28.28 -0.95
C GLU A 2 26.31 26.93 -1.66
N GLN A 3 25.36 26.05 -1.34
CA GLN A 3 25.19 24.75 -1.99
C GLN A 3 24.39 24.93 -3.29
N PRO A 4 25.00 24.78 -4.48
CA PRO A 4 24.36 25.14 -5.75
C PRO A 4 23.16 24.25 -6.12
N PHE A 5 23.06 23.05 -5.57
CA PHE A 5 21.94 22.13 -5.80
C PHE A 5 20.64 22.51 -5.08
N LEU A 6 20.70 23.42 -4.09
CA LEU A 6 19.50 23.93 -3.40
C LEU A 6 18.74 24.99 -4.23
N LYS A 7 19.33 25.51 -5.30
CA LYS A 7 18.67 26.44 -6.25
C LYS A 7 18.24 25.71 -7.51
N MET A 8 17.50 24.60 -7.37
CA MET A 8 16.78 23.97 -8.49
C MET A 8 15.28 24.29 -8.42
N PRO A 9 14.83 25.47 -8.87
CA PRO A 9 13.42 25.87 -8.79
C PRO A 9 12.46 24.92 -9.53
N ASN A 10 12.97 24.17 -10.51
CA ASN A 10 12.16 23.27 -11.32
C ASN A 10 11.95 21.90 -10.67
N LEU A 11 12.86 21.42 -9.83
CA LEU A 11 12.75 20.08 -9.23
C LEU A 11 11.56 20.00 -8.27
N HIS A 12 11.40 21.02 -7.42
CA HIS A 12 10.25 21.11 -6.51
C HIS A 12 8.92 21.20 -7.27
N ARG A 13 8.89 21.93 -8.40
CA ARG A 13 7.67 22.04 -9.24
C ARG A 13 7.28 20.70 -9.86
N VAL A 14 8.23 19.94 -10.38
CA VAL A 14 7.97 18.63 -11.00
C VAL A 14 7.51 17.59 -9.98
N ILE A 15 8.16 17.53 -8.80
CA ILE A 15 7.76 16.61 -7.73
C ILE A 15 6.34 16.93 -7.24
N ASN A 16 6.04 18.21 -7.01
CA ASN A 16 4.72 18.64 -6.58
C ASN A 16 3.64 18.34 -7.63
N ARG A 17 3.95 18.50 -8.92
CA ARG A 17 3.02 18.16 -10.00
C ARG A 17 2.73 16.67 -10.05
N ALA A 18 3.76 15.83 -10.07
CA ALA A 18 3.54 14.39 -10.14
C ALA A 18 2.79 13.86 -8.90
N HIS A 19 3.05 14.43 -7.72
CA HIS A 19 2.25 14.11 -6.54
C HIS A 19 0.79 14.58 -6.67
N ALA A 20 0.55 15.77 -7.21
CA ALA A 20 -0.81 16.26 -7.47
C ALA A 20 -1.55 15.38 -8.49
N ASP A 21 -0.87 14.94 -9.55
CA ASP A 21 -1.42 14.03 -10.56
C ASP A 21 -1.77 12.66 -9.93
N LEU A 22 -0.91 12.13 -9.06
CA LEU A 22 -1.17 10.92 -8.28
C LEU A 22 -2.44 11.05 -7.42
N VAL A 23 -2.55 12.15 -6.67
CA VAL A 23 -3.72 12.41 -5.81
C VAL A 23 -4.99 12.58 -6.65
N ALA A 24 -4.89 13.27 -7.80
CA ALA A 24 -6.02 13.42 -8.72
C ALA A 24 -6.48 12.08 -9.30
N ASN A 25 -5.55 11.20 -9.68
CA ASN A 25 -5.88 9.85 -10.15
C ASN A 25 -6.53 9.02 -9.03
N GLY A 26 -6.01 9.09 -7.80
CA GLY A 26 -6.63 8.45 -6.64
C GLY A 26 -8.06 8.93 -6.40
N ALA A 27 -8.29 10.24 -6.49
CA ALA A 27 -9.61 10.84 -6.35
C ALA A 27 -10.58 10.41 -7.47
N ALA A 28 -10.09 10.29 -8.71
CA ALA A 28 -10.90 9.82 -9.84
C ALA A 28 -11.34 8.36 -9.63
N ILE A 29 -10.42 7.48 -9.22
CA ILE A 29 -10.75 6.09 -8.89
C ILE A 29 -11.77 6.04 -7.76
N ALA A 30 -11.57 6.82 -6.70
CA ALA A 30 -12.47 6.88 -5.56
C ALA A 30 -13.89 7.32 -5.94
N ALA A 31 -14.01 8.33 -6.81
CA ALA A 31 -15.31 8.79 -7.31
C ALA A 31 -16.06 7.72 -8.12
N GLU A 32 -15.34 6.90 -8.88
CA GLU A 32 -15.93 5.80 -9.65
C GLU A 32 -16.27 4.56 -8.81
N THR A 33 -15.77 4.49 -7.57
CA THR A 33 -15.92 3.34 -6.66
C THR A 33 -16.69 3.70 -5.39
N ASP A 34 -17.39 4.84 -5.39
CA ASP A 34 -18.19 5.35 -4.28
C ASP A 34 -17.41 5.46 -2.95
N LEU A 35 -16.10 5.73 -3.02
CA LEU A 35 -15.27 5.96 -1.84
C LEU A 35 -15.26 7.44 -1.46
N THR A 36 -15.31 7.69 -0.16
CA THR A 36 -15.28 9.03 0.41
C THR A 36 -13.87 9.39 0.91
N PRO A 37 -13.41 10.65 0.76
CA PRO A 37 -12.11 11.06 1.27
C PRO A 37 -11.99 10.88 2.80
N CYS A 38 -10.92 10.25 3.27
CA CYS A 38 -10.58 10.13 4.69
C CYS A 38 -9.23 10.77 5.05
N GLY A 39 -8.59 11.44 4.08
CA GLY A 39 -7.37 12.21 4.26
C GLY A 39 -6.87 12.79 2.93
N PRO A 40 -5.70 13.45 2.91
CA PRO A 40 -5.17 14.07 1.70
C PRO A 40 -4.85 13.08 0.56
N VAL A 41 -4.64 11.81 0.91
CA VAL A 41 -4.17 10.75 -0.01
C VAL A 41 -4.93 9.44 0.17
N GLY A 42 -6.08 9.46 0.86
CA GLY A 42 -6.82 8.26 1.25
C GLY A 42 -8.32 8.40 1.09
N TRP A 43 -8.96 7.31 0.70
CA TRP A 43 -10.41 7.17 0.53
C TRP A 43 -10.90 5.84 1.09
N THR A 44 -12.12 5.85 1.61
CA THR A 44 -12.74 4.69 2.25
C THR A 44 -14.25 4.72 2.04
N ASN A 45 -14.88 3.55 2.08
CA ASN A 45 -16.35 3.46 2.19
C ASN A 45 -16.86 3.61 3.63
N GLY A 46 -15.96 3.83 4.60
CA GLY A 46 -16.28 4.02 6.02
C GLY A 46 -16.74 2.74 6.72
N GLN A 47 -16.73 1.60 6.02
CA GLN A 47 -17.13 0.31 6.57
C GLN A 47 -15.93 -0.40 7.23
N ARG A 48 -16.24 -1.34 8.11
CA ARG A 48 -15.26 -2.21 8.78
C ARG A 48 -15.61 -3.67 8.55
N GLY A 49 -14.64 -4.56 8.77
CA GLY A 49 -14.84 -6.00 8.59
C GLY A 49 -15.21 -6.33 7.14
N ASN A 50 -16.21 -7.18 6.94
CA ASN A 50 -16.55 -7.80 5.64
C ASN A 50 -16.82 -6.83 4.48
N LEU A 51 -17.14 -5.57 4.78
CA LEU A 51 -17.43 -4.56 3.76
C LEU A 51 -16.31 -3.53 3.64
N CYS A 52 -15.22 -3.64 4.40
CA CYS A 52 -14.15 -2.65 4.40
C CYS A 52 -13.50 -2.56 3.02
N VAL A 53 -13.43 -1.33 2.50
CA VAL A 53 -12.70 -0.99 1.28
C VAL A 53 -12.00 0.34 1.49
N ASP A 54 -10.67 0.31 1.39
CA ASP A 54 -9.82 1.49 1.49
C ASP A 54 -8.89 1.60 0.27
N LEU A 55 -8.67 2.82 -0.19
CA LEU A 55 -7.70 3.21 -1.20
C LEU A 55 -6.75 4.24 -0.59
N THR A 56 -5.45 4.05 -0.74
CA THR A 56 -4.43 5.04 -0.37
C THR A 56 -3.41 5.18 -1.48
N VAL A 57 -3.08 6.41 -1.83
CA VAL A 57 -2.02 6.69 -2.80
C VAL A 57 -0.78 7.21 -2.10
N TYR A 58 0.39 6.77 -2.54
CA TYR A 58 1.65 7.25 -1.98
C TYR A 58 2.80 7.07 -2.96
N ARG A 59 3.90 7.76 -2.69
CA ARG A 59 5.18 7.53 -3.35
C ARG A 59 6.14 6.93 -2.32
N PRO A 60 6.60 5.68 -2.50
CA PRO A 60 7.57 5.08 -1.60
C PRO A 60 8.83 5.93 -1.53
N ARG A 61 9.47 5.92 -0.35
CA ARG A 61 10.81 6.51 -0.19
C ARG A 61 11.87 5.74 -0.96
N HIS A 62 11.70 4.42 -1.05
CA HIS A 62 12.59 3.48 -1.70
C HIS A 62 11.79 2.63 -2.69
N GLY A 63 12.33 2.40 -3.89
CA GLY A 63 11.57 1.84 -5.01
C GLY A 63 10.80 2.94 -5.73
N GLY A 64 11.20 3.23 -6.96
CA GLY A 64 10.64 4.33 -7.73
C GLY A 64 9.15 4.13 -8.08
N GLY A 65 8.51 5.25 -8.41
CA GLY A 65 7.16 5.29 -8.95
C GLY A 65 6.07 5.54 -7.91
N GLU A 66 4.86 5.66 -8.43
CA GLU A 66 3.65 5.90 -7.63
C GLU A 66 3.03 4.57 -7.24
N ARG A 67 2.30 4.57 -6.12
CA ARG A 67 1.65 3.38 -5.59
C ARG A 67 0.23 3.70 -5.20
N TYR A 68 -0.63 2.74 -5.52
CA TYR A 68 -2.03 2.69 -5.15
C TYR A 68 -2.20 1.46 -4.26
N ALA A 69 -2.28 1.66 -2.95
CA ALA A 69 -2.60 0.61 -2.00
C ALA A 69 -4.11 0.47 -1.89
N VAL A 70 -4.60 -0.75 -2.07
CA VAL A 70 -6.00 -1.11 -1.88
C VAL A 70 -6.07 -2.11 -0.74
N THR A 71 -6.92 -1.85 0.25
CA THR A 71 -7.21 -2.77 1.35
C THR A 71 -8.65 -3.20 1.29
N ARG A 72 -8.91 -4.49 1.41
CA ARG A 72 -10.25 -5.09 1.42
C ARG A 72 -10.33 -6.24 2.41
N PHE A 73 -11.54 -6.65 2.75
CA PHE A 73 -11.77 -7.79 3.61
C PHE A 73 -12.31 -8.98 2.82
N PHE A 74 -11.69 -10.14 3.00
CA PHE A 74 -12.12 -11.41 2.42
C PHE A 74 -12.05 -12.50 3.48
N ASP A 75 -13.08 -13.34 3.56
CA ASP A 75 -13.05 -14.59 4.34
C ASP A 75 -12.57 -14.45 5.80
N GLY A 76 -12.95 -13.36 6.48
CA GLY A 76 -12.56 -13.12 7.88
C GLY A 76 -11.23 -12.38 8.06
N GLN A 77 -10.54 -12.01 6.97
CA GLN A 77 -9.22 -11.39 7.02
C GLN A 77 -9.10 -10.15 6.13
N TYR A 78 -8.30 -9.19 6.57
CA TYR A 78 -7.89 -8.08 5.71
C TYR A 78 -6.80 -8.54 4.73
N ALA A 79 -6.95 -8.14 3.48
CA ALA A 79 -5.95 -8.29 2.44
C ALA A 79 -5.61 -6.90 1.90
N SER A 80 -4.34 -6.69 1.58
CA SER A 80 -3.85 -5.45 0.97
C SER A 80 -2.98 -5.78 -0.23
N VAL A 81 -3.19 -5.06 -1.33
CA VAL A 81 -2.33 -5.11 -2.51
C VAL A 81 -1.85 -3.72 -2.86
N THR A 82 -0.66 -3.65 -3.44
CA THR A 82 -0.09 -2.39 -3.92
C THR A 82 0.09 -2.46 -5.43
N CYS A 83 -0.60 -1.57 -6.14
CA CYS A 83 -0.56 -1.48 -7.59
C CYS A 83 0.31 -0.30 -8.02
N MET A 84 1.05 -0.45 -9.13
CA MET A 84 1.76 0.66 -9.77
C MET A 84 0.88 1.44 -10.75
N LEU A 85 -0.12 0.76 -11.33
CA LEU A 85 -1.03 1.31 -12.32
C LEU A 85 -2.41 1.58 -11.69
N PRO A 86 -3.04 2.73 -12.00
CA PRO A 86 -4.37 3.08 -11.49
C PRO A 86 -5.44 2.08 -11.93
N GLU A 87 -5.33 1.49 -13.13
CA GLU A 87 -6.26 0.50 -13.66
C GLU A 87 -6.26 -0.79 -12.84
N HIS A 88 -5.07 -1.21 -12.37
CA HIS A 88 -4.96 -2.38 -11.49
C HIS A 88 -5.58 -2.10 -10.11
N ALA A 89 -5.39 -0.89 -9.57
CA ALA A 89 -6.04 -0.49 -8.33
C ALA A 89 -7.57 -0.52 -8.46
N LYS A 90 -8.10 0.02 -9.57
CA LYS A 90 -9.53 -0.05 -9.88
C LYS A 90 -10.04 -1.49 -9.96
N ARG A 91 -9.33 -2.37 -10.67
CA ARG A 91 -9.69 -3.80 -10.71
C ARG A 91 -9.66 -4.46 -9.33
N ALA A 92 -8.68 -4.12 -8.49
CA ALA A 92 -8.58 -4.64 -7.14
C ALA A 92 -9.76 -4.20 -6.26
N LEU A 93 -10.26 -2.97 -6.44
CA LEU A 93 -11.46 -2.47 -5.76
C LEU A 93 -12.71 -3.27 -6.13
N PHE A 94 -12.80 -3.79 -7.35
CA PHE A 94 -13.94 -4.60 -7.83
C PHE A 94 -13.75 -6.11 -7.75
N ALA A 95 -12.60 -6.61 -7.28
CA ALA A 95 -12.33 -8.05 -7.21
C ALA A 95 -13.44 -8.81 -6.45
N GLU A 96 -13.90 -9.92 -7.00
CA GLU A 96 -14.99 -10.70 -6.39
C GLU A 96 -14.49 -11.74 -5.39
N SER A 97 -13.19 -12.05 -5.45
CA SER A 97 -12.55 -13.04 -4.60
C SER A 97 -11.16 -12.60 -4.15
N ARG A 98 -10.71 -13.16 -3.03
CA ARG A 98 -9.34 -12.97 -2.52
C ARG A 98 -8.29 -13.41 -3.54
N ALA A 99 -8.49 -14.54 -4.20
CA ALA A 99 -7.55 -15.06 -5.19
C ALA A 99 -7.42 -14.15 -6.42
N GLU A 100 -8.51 -13.50 -6.85
CA GLU A 100 -8.44 -12.47 -7.88
C GLU A 100 -7.67 -11.24 -7.38
N PHE A 101 -8.01 -10.76 -6.19
CA PHE A 101 -7.38 -9.60 -5.57
C PHE A 101 -5.85 -9.76 -5.47
N GLU A 102 -5.39 -10.90 -4.94
CA GLU A 102 -3.97 -11.21 -4.80
C GLU A 102 -3.26 -11.36 -6.16
N ARG A 103 -3.92 -11.98 -7.17
CA ARG A 103 -3.37 -12.05 -8.53
C ARG A 103 -3.16 -10.67 -9.14
N ILE A 104 -4.08 -9.72 -8.91
CA ILE A 104 -3.93 -8.33 -9.37
C ILE A 104 -2.71 -7.67 -8.71
N GLY A 105 -2.50 -7.91 -7.41
CA GLY A 105 -1.31 -7.44 -6.69
C GLY A 105 0.00 -8.03 -7.24
N ALA A 106 0.00 -9.33 -7.55
CA ALA A 106 1.18 -10.02 -8.08
C ALA A 106 1.61 -9.49 -9.46
N LEU A 107 0.67 -9.09 -10.33
CA LEU A 107 0.97 -8.46 -11.62
C LEU A 107 1.78 -7.16 -11.49
N GLY A 108 1.61 -6.44 -10.37
CA GLY A 108 2.37 -5.23 -10.06
C GLY A 108 3.70 -5.49 -9.35
N SER A 109 3.96 -6.72 -8.89
CA SER A 109 5.19 -7.09 -8.16
C SER A 109 6.20 -7.85 -9.03
N ALA A 110 5.83 -8.25 -10.24
CA ALA A 110 6.79 -8.79 -11.19
C ALA A 110 7.89 -7.75 -11.42
N PRO A 111 9.17 -8.08 -11.23
CA PRO A 111 10.24 -7.14 -11.50
C PRO A 111 10.08 -6.74 -12.96
N HIS A 112 9.88 -5.43 -13.21
CA HIS A 112 10.14 -4.88 -14.52
C HIS A 112 11.57 -5.31 -14.85
N ALA A 113 11.70 -6.30 -15.74
CA ALA A 113 12.98 -6.66 -16.33
C ALA A 113 13.51 -5.38 -16.96
N ALA A 114 14.43 -4.75 -16.25
CA ALA A 114 15.17 -3.62 -16.74
C ALA A 114 15.90 -4.10 -18.00
N GLY A 115 15.54 -3.52 -19.14
CA GLY A 115 16.24 -3.78 -20.37
C GLY A 115 17.71 -3.37 -20.25
N GLY A 116 18.59 -4.28 -20.68
CA GLY A 116 19.92 -3.96 -21.20
C GLY A 116 21.08 -3.94 -20.21
N SER A 117 21.76 -5.08 -20.04
CA SER A 117 23.16 -5.19 -20.51
C SER A 117 23.57 -6.65 -20.61
N ASP A 118 23.96 -7.05 -21.81
CA ASP A 118 24.79 -8.23 -22.07
C ASP A 118 26.23 -7.95 -21.57
N SER A 119 26.67 -8.70 -20.58
CA SER A 119 28.06 -9.18 -20.45
C SER A 119 28.16 -10.14 -19.27
N GLY A 120 28.82 -11.26 -19.53
CA GLY A 120 28.82 -12.45 -18.69
C GLY A 120 29.57 -12.35 -17.37
N ASN A 121 29.36 -13.41 -16.59
CA ASN A 121 30.31 -14.15 -15.77
C ASN A 121 29.79 -14.41 -14.33
N ASP A 122 29.53 -15.69 -14.09
CA ASP A 122 29.61 -16.50 -12.86
C ASP A 122 28.90 -16.06 -11.56
N ASP A 123 27.94 -16.92 -11.20
CA ASP A 123 27.92 -17.71 -9.95
C ASP A 123 27.96 -16.94 -8.61
N LEU A 124 26.80 -16.77 -7.96
CA LEU A 124 26.50 -17.41 -6.66
C LEU A 124 25.13 -16.97 -6.10
N GLU A 125 24.49 -17.94 -5.45
CA GLU A 125 23.46 -17.81 -4.41
C GLU A 125 22.05 -17.34 -4.79
N SER A 126 21.29 -18.33 -5.25
CA SER A 126 19.90 -18.57 -4.82
C SER A 126 19.68 -18.25 -3.33
N THR A 127 19.22 -17.04 -3.02
CA THR A 127 18.61 -16.74 -1.71
C THR A 127 17.10 -16.87 -1.83
N SER A 128 16.61 -18.10 -1.68
CA SER A 128 15.21 -18.39 -1.42
C SER A 128 14.82 -17.78 -0.07
N ILE A 129 14.06 -16.69 -0.07
CA ILE A 129 13.44 -16.18 1.16
C ILE A 129 12.23 -17.06 1.45
N ALA A 130 12.45 -18.08 2.30
CA ALA A 130 11.38 -18.80 2.97
C ALA A 130 10.62 -17.82 3.86
N LEU A 131 9.36 -17.52 3.49
CA LEU A 131 8.46 -16.76 4.34
C LEU A 131 8.02 -17.63 5.51
N LEU A 132 8.38 -17.19 6.72
CA LEU A 132 8.05 -17.81 7.99
C LEU A 132 6.53 -17.88 8.16
N SER A 133 6.00 -19.11 8.16
CA SER A 133 4.73 -19.44 8.81
C SER A 133 4.98 -19.39 10.32
N ALA A 134 4.51 -18.34 10.97
CA ALA A 134 4.44 -18.29 12.42
C ALA A 134 3.01 -18.64 12.85
N ASP A 135 2.88 -19.83 13.43
CA ASP A 135 1.72 -20.25 14.23
C ASP A 135 1.45 -19.21 15.31
N VAL A 136 0.25 -18.62 15.31
CA VAL A 136 -0.27 -17.90 16.47
C VAL A 136 -1.21 -18.85 17.19
N ASP A 137 -0.63 -19.59 18.13
CA ASP A 137 -1.37 -20.37 19.10
C ASP A 137 -2.21 -19.45 20.01
N LEU A 138 -3.44 -19.88 20.25
CA LEU A 138 -4.39 -19.28 21.18
C LEU A 138 -3.85 -19.32 22.62
N GLU A 139 -3.77 -18.17 23.28
CA GLU A 139 -3.85 -18.09 24.75
C GLU A 139 -4.95 -17.11 25.14
N ARG A 140 -6.08 -17.70 25.52
CA ARG A 140 -7.25 -17.07 26.09
C ARG A 140 -6.93 -16.72 27.55
N ARG A 141 -6.88 -15.42 27.91
CA ARG A 141 -7.02 -15.01 29.32
C ARG A 141 -8.01 -13.86 29.47
N ASP A 142 -9.13 -14.23 30.08
CA ASP A 142 -10.08 -13.38 30.78
C ASP A 142 -9.39 -12.48 31.82
N VAL A 143 -10.17 -11.47 32.25
CA VAL A 143 -10.06 -10.62 33.45
C VAL A 143 -9.67 -9.15 33.17
N ARG A 144 -10.72 -8.32 33.13
CA ARG A 144 -10.69 -6.85 33.33
C ARG A 144 -10.05 -6.51 34.69
N PRO A 145 -9.07 -5.59 34.78
CA PRO A 145 -8.74 -4.95 36.04
C PRO A 145 -9.63 -3.73 36.28
N GLU A 146 -10.48 -3.80 37.31
CA GLU A 146 -11.18 -2.65 37.89
C GLU A 146 -10.17 -1.64 38.48
N ALA A 147 -10.38 -0.35 38.20
CA ALA A 147 -9.59 0.73 38.75
C ALA A 147 -9.97 0.98 40.23
N LYS A 148 -9.09 0.61 41.16
CA LYS A 148 -9.19 1.04 42.57
C LYS A 148 -8.54 2.42 42.72
N GLN A 149 -9.32 3.41 43.10
CA GLN A 149 -8.84 4.73 43.52
C GLN A 149 -7.98 4.61 44.79
N LEU A 150 -6.83 5.28 44.82
CA LEU A 150 -5.99 5.43 46.02
C LEU A 150 -6.46 6.64 46.83
N PRO A 151 -6.50 6.57 48.17
CA PRO A 151 -6.87 7.70 49.01
C PRO A 151 -5.73 8.74 49.02
N LEU A 152 -6.10 10.00 48.86
CA LEU A 152 -5.22 11.14 49.09
C LEU A 152 -5.00 11.29 50.60
N LEU A 153 -3.74 11.18 51.02
CA LEU A 153 -3.22 11.72 52.28
C LEU A 153 -2.10 12.69 51.96
#